data_AF-A0A428RA39-F1
#
_entry.id   AF-A0A428RA39-F1
#
_cell.length_a   1.000
_cell.length_b   1.000
_cell.length_c   1.000
_cell.angle_alpha   90.00
_cell.angle_beta   90.00
_cell.angle_gamma   90.00
#
_symmetry.space_group_name_H-M   'P 1'
#
loop_
_entity.id
_entity.type
_entity.pdbx_description
1 polymer ?
#
loop_
_entity_poly.entity_id
_entity_poly.type
_entity_poly.pdbx_seq_one_letter_code
_entity_poly.pdbx_strand_id
1 'polypeptide(L)'
;MDPAMNFHLAAKNLRLENNRYLRASVSILGRWVESSIDLDLYIGNNNGALSWGGSNFSQGATNVRLGKDPGNGWCPLVFATIKDSLGISKNCGLYLGRCIGIENHGLSCDISKAHLTEPVRNPQEGVNYFILPSRGYY
;
A
#
# COMPACT_ATOMS: atom_id res chain seq x y z
N MET A 1 -17.39 -11.81 -4.55
CA MET A 1 -16.06 -11.85 -3.90
C MET A 1 -15.51 -10.45 -3.97
N ASP A 2 -15.32 -9.81 -2.82
CA ASP A 2 -14.72 -8.47 -2.78
C ASP A 2 -13.30 -8.57 -3.38
N PRO A 3 -12.91 -7.71 -4.32
CA PRO A 3 -11.61 -7.81 -4.95
C PRO A 3 -10.51 -7.87 -3.90
N ALA A 4 -9.54 -8.78 -4.10
CA ALA A 4 -8.69 -9.34 -3.05
C ALA A 4 -7.74 -8.31 -2.41
N MET A 5 -8.27 -7.40 -1.60
CA MET A 5 -7.48 -6.52 -0.73
C MET A 5 -6.51 -7.34 0.10
N ASN A 6 -5.44 -6.70 0.56
CA ASN A 6 -4.35 -7.36 1.30
C ASN A 6 -3.56 -8.33 0.42
N PHE A 7 -3.07 -7.82 -0.72
CA PHE A 7 -2.23 -8.59 -1.64
C PHE A 7 -1.08 -9.33 -0.93
N HIS A 8 -0.54 -8.76 0.15
CA HIS A 8 0.59 -9.31 0.90
C HIS A 8 0.29 -10.63 1.62
N LEU A 9 -0.98 -11.00 1.78
CA LEU A 9 -1.38 -12.29 2.33
C LEU A 9 -1.30 -13.43 1.31
N ALA A 10 -1.31 -13.12 0.01
CA ALA A 10 -1.34 -14.11 -1.08
C ALA A 10 -0.17 -13.98 -2.07
N ALA A 11 0.53 -12.83 -2.08
CA ALA A 11 1.69 -12.58 -2.93
C ALA A 11 3.01 -12.94 -2.23
N LYS A 12 4.07 -13.10 -3.02
CA LYS A 12 5.43 -13.36 -2.56
C LYS A 12 6.44 -12.42 -3.22
N ASN A 13 7.68 -12.43 -2.75
CA ASN A 13 8.81 -11.69 -3.35
C ASN A 13 8.53 -10.19 -3.52
N LEU A 14 7.87 -9.60 -2.52
CA LEU A 14 7.50 -8.20 -2.53
C LEU A 14 8.75 -7.31 -2.52
N ARG A 15 8.83 -6.39 -3.47
CA ARG A 15 9.92 -5.43 -3.58
C ARG A 15 9.46 -4.12 -4.20
N LEU A 16 10.20 -3.06 -3.93
CA LEU A 16 10.05 -1.76 -4.56
C LEU A 16 11.18 -1.58 -5.57
N GLU A 17 10.85 -1.25 -6.81
CA GLU A 17 11.79 -0.96 -7.89
C GLU A 17 11.66 0.49 -8.36
N ASN A 18 12.79 1.12 -8.68
CA ASN A 18 12.87 2.51 -9.15
C ASN A 18 12.08 3.50 -8.28
N ASN A 19 12.03 3.26 -6.96
CA ASN A 19 11.31 4.07 -5.97
C ASN A 19 9.81 4.26 -6.18
N ARG A 20 9.17 3.54 -7.13
CA ARG A 20 7.75 3.72 -7.45
C ARG A 20 7.01 2.46 -7.91
N TYR A 21 7.72 1.46 -8.43
CA TYR A 21 7.07 0.23 -8.89
C TYR A 21 7.02 -0.79 -7.77
N LEU A 22 5.83 -1.13 -7.31
CA LEU A 22 5.63 -2.26 -6.42
C LEU A 22 5.57 -3.54 -7.26
N ARG A 23 6.46 -4.49 -6.99
CA ARG A 23 6.46 -5.81 -7.65
C ARG A 23 6.24 -6.92 -6.67
N ALA A 24 5.47 -7.92 -7.08
CA ALA A 24 5.25 -9.14 -6.32
C ALA A 24 4.94 -10.31 -7.27
N SER A 25 5.23 -11.52 -6.82
CA SER A 25 4.78 -12.74 -7.49
C SER A 25 3.39 -13.11 -6.97
N VAL A 26 2.41 -13.27 -7.86
CA VAL A 26 1.03 -13.65 -7.56
C VAL A 26 0.74 -15.06 -8.12
N SER A 27 -0.13 -15.82 -7.46
CA SER A 27 -0.46 -17.18 -7.89
C SER A 27 -1.60 -17.19 -8.93
N ILE A 28 -1.35 -17.82 -10.07
CA ILE A 28 -2.30 -18.03 -11.16
C ILE A 28 -2.36 -19.53 -11.44
N LEU A 29 -3.48 -20.17 -11.08
CA LEU A 29 -3.67 -21.61 -11.30
C LEU A 29 -2.50 -22.46 -10.76
N GLY A 30 -1.93 -22.07 -9.61
CA GLY A 30 -0.80 -22.75 -8.97
C GLY A 30 0.59 -22.36 -9.48
N ARG A 31 0.69 -21.45 -10.47
CA ARG A 31 1.96 -20.91 -10.95
C ARG A 31 2.20 -19.51 -10.39
N TRP A 32 3.42 -19.21 -9.98
CA TRP A 32 3.82 -17.87 -9.55
C TRP A 32 4.20 -17.02 -10.76
N VAL A 33 3.52 -15.90 -10.95
CA VAL A 33 3.75 -14.95 -12.05
C VAL A 33 4.04 -13.58 -11.47
N GLU A 34 5.02 -12.89 -12.04
CA GLU A 34 5.37 -11.52 -11.64
C GLU A 34 4.28 -10.54 -12.04
N SER A 35 3.87 -9.70 -11.10
CA SER A 35 2.98 -8.58 -11.32
C SER A 35 3.60 -7.31 -10.77
N SER A 36 3.32 -6.19 -11.43
CA SER A 36 3.81 -4.87 -11.01
C SER A 36 2.72 -3.82 -11.10
N ILE A 37 2.74 -2.88 -10.17
CA ILE A 37 1.89 -1.69 -10.18
C ILE A 37 2.74 -0.44 -9.94
N ASP A 38 2.39 0.63 -10.63
CA ASP A 38 3.05 1.92 -10.49
C ASP A 38 2.37 2.76 -9.39
N LEU A 39 3.09 2.97 -8.28
CA LEU A 39 2.55 3.68 -7.12
C LEU A 39 2.35 5.18 -7.40
N ASP A 40 3.08 5.76 -8.36
CA ASP A 40 2.90 7.17 -8.74
C ASP A 40 1.53 7.45 -9.34
N LEU A 41 0.80 6.43 -9.80
CA LEU A 41 -0.56 6.60 -10.31
C LEU A 41 -1.60 6.79 -9.20
N TYR A 42 -1.26 6.48 -7.94
CA TYR A 42 -2.24 6.40 -6.84
C TYR A 42 -1.80 7.10 -5.55
N ILE A 43 -0.50 7.34 -5.38
CA ILE A 43 0.07 7.94 -4.19
C ILE A 43 0.64 9.31 -4.53
N GLY A 44 0.26 10.31 -3.74
CA GLY A 44 0.80 11.66 -3.81
C GLY A 44 1.30 12.17 -2.47
N ASN A 45 1.84 13.39 -2.51
CA ASN A 45 2.18 14.17 -1.33
C ASN A 45 0.98 15.04 -0.92
N ASN A 46 0.45 14.81 0.28
CA ASN A 46 -0.50 15.69 0.93
C ASN A 46 0.19 16.40 2.12
N ASN A 47 0.75 17.58 1.86
CA ASN A 47 1.39 18.44 2.86
C ASN A 47 2.42 17.74 3.78
N GLY A 48 3.33 16.97 3.20
CA GLY A 48 4.39 16.26 3.92
C GLY A 48 4.00 14.85 4.39
N ALA A 49 2.87 14.32 3.92
CA ALA A 49 2.43 12.95 4.18
C ALA A 49 2.07 12.24 2.87
N LEU A 50 2.38 10.95 2.78
CA LEU A 50 1.89 10.10 1.69
C LEU A 50 0.36 9.92 1.81
N SER A 51 -0.35 10.06 0.70
CA SER A 51 -1.80 9.85 0.65
C SER A 51 -2.22 9.10 -0.60
N TRP A 52 -3.19 8.20 -0.44
CA TRP A 52 -3.95 7.63 -1.55
C TRP A 52 -4.76 8.70 -2.28
N GLY A 53 -5.01 8.49 -3.57
CA GLY A 53 -5.79 9.39 -4.44
C GLY A 53 -4.98 10.56 -5.01
N GLY A 54 -3.72 10.71 -4.60
CA GLY A 54 -2.78 11.63 -5.24
C GLY A 54 -2.02 10.97 -6.40
N SER A 55 -0.98 11.65 -6.89
CA SER A 55 -0.07 11.09 -7.89
C SER A 55 1.35 11.61 -7.72
N ASN A 56 2.30 10.95 -8.38
CA ASN A 56 3.69 11.38 -8.55
C ASN A 56 4.44 11.65 -7.23
N PHE A 57 4.15 10.91 -6.15
CA PHE A 57 4.87 11.09 -4.88
C PHE A 57 6.39 10.94 -5.05
N SER A 58 6.83 10.05 -5.95
CA SER A 58 8.25 9.74 -6.12
C SER A 58 9.08 10.93 -6.61
N GLN A 59 8.47 11.91 -7.29
CA GLN A 59 9.18 13.07 -7.84
C GLN A 59 9.72 14.03 -6.77
N GLY A 60 9.05 14.10 -5.61
CA GLY A 60 9.44 14.96 -4.49
C GLY A 60 9.93 14.20 -3.26
N ALA A 61 9.91 12.87 -3.31
CA ALA A 61 10.25 12.00 -2.20
C ALA A 61 11.73 11.60 -2.22
N THR A 62 12.32 11.47 -1.04
CA THR A 62 13.64 10.86 -0.84
C THR A 62 13.52 9.69 0.13
N ASN A 63 14.57 8.86 0.23
CA ASN A 63 14.60 7.67 1.09
C ASN A 63 13.41 6.73 0.90
N VAL A 64 12.93 6.59 -0.35
CA VAL A 64 11.78 5.74 -0.65
C VAL A 64 12.18 4.28 -0.50
N ARG A 65 11.44 3.53 0.34
CA ARG A 65 11.73 2.12 0.58
C ARG A 65 10.48 1.36 0.98
N LEU A 66 10.44 0.08 0.62
CA LEU A 66 9.52 -0.86 1.23
C LEU A 66 9.98 -1.15 2.67
N GLY A 67 9.05 -1.25 3.62
CA GLY A 67 9.38 -1.57 4.99
C GLY A 67 8.29 -2.32 5.73
N LYS A 68 8.66 -2.76 6.93
CA LYS A 68 7.77 -3.45 7.87
C LYS A 68 7.05 -2.45 8.76
N ASP A 69 5.88 -2.85 9.23
CA ASP A 69 5.13 -2.13 10.24
C ASP A 69 5.93 -2.00 11.55
N PRO A 70 6.05 -0.78 12.13
CA PRO A 70 6.80 -0.55 13.37
C PRO A 70 6.25 -1.28 14.61
N GLY A 71 4.95 -1.57 14.64
CA GLY A 71 4.29 -2.38 15.66
C GLY A 71 4.30 -3.88 15.34
N ASN A 72 5.23 -4.34 14.50
CA ASN A 72 5.39 -5.74 14.11
C ASN A 72 4.15 -6.32 13.40
N GLY A 73 3.36 -5.47 12.75
CA GLY A 73 2.29 -5.87 11.85
C GLY A 73 2.80 -6.51 10.56
N TRP A 74 1.97 -7.34 9.92
CA TRP A 74 2.31 -8.01 8.66
C TRP A 74 2.07 -7.16 7.42
N CYS A 75 1.33 -6.05 7.54
CA CYS A 75 1.01 -5.20 6.40
C CYS A 75 2.23 -4.39 5.96
N PRO A 76 2.64 -4.48 4.68
CA PRO A 76 3.80 -3.74 4.20
C PRO A 76 3.48 -2.24 4.03
N LEU A 77 4.50 -1.41 4.27
CA LEU A 77 4.45 0.03 4.02
C LEU A 77 5.43 0.43 2.93
N VAL A 78 5.06 1.46 2.17
CA VAL A 78 6.05 2.32 1.53
C VAL A 78 6.40 3.46 2.49
N PHE A 79 7.68 3.62 2.80
CA PHE A 79 8.22 4.74 3.56
C PHE A 79 8.85 5.74 2.60
N ALA A 80 8.76 7.02 2.94
CA ALA A 80 9.45 8.09 2.24
C ALA A 80 9.70 9.29 3.16
N THR A 81 10.68 10.10 2.81
CA THR A 81 10.86 11.47 3.31
C THR A 81 10.24 12.42 2.29
N ILE A 82 9.25 13.21 2.69
CA ILE A 82 8.49 14.12 1.82
C ILE A 82 8.39 15.52 2.43
N LYS A 83 8.46 16.56 1.59
CA LYS A 83 8.34 17.96 2.02
C LYS A 83 6.89 18.38 2.19
N ASP A 84 6.61 19.15 3.24
CA ASP A 84 5.34 19.88 3.37
C ASP A 84 5.33 21.20 2.56
N SER A 85 4.24 21.95 2.63
CA SER A 85 4.09 23.22 1.91
C SER A 85 5.07 24.31 2.34
N LEU A 86 5.71 24.16 3.50
CA LEU A 86 6.76 25.05 4.00
C LEU A 86 8.16 24.56 3.60
N GLY A 87 8.26 23.44 2.88
CA GLY A 87 9.53 22.83 2.47
C GLY A 87 10.19 21.96 3.54
N ILE A 88 9.52 21.73 4.69
CA ILE A 88 10.06 20.93 5.79
C ILE A 88 9.92 19.44 5.45
N SER A 89 11.02 18.71 5.51
CA SER A 89 11.06 17.27 5.20
C SER A 89 10.55 16.43 6.37
N LYS A 90 9.61 15.52 6.11
CA LYS A 90 8.99 14.63 7.09
C LYS A 90 9.10 13.18 6.65
N ASN A 91 9.44 12.30 7.59
CA ASN A 91 9.37 10.86 7.37
C ASN A 91 7.93 10.39 7.53
N CYS A 92 7.43 9.64 6.57
CA CYS A 92 6.07 9.10 6.59
C CYS A 92 6.04 7.69 6.00
N GLY A 93 4.96 6.97 6.29
CA GLY A 93 4.70 5.63 5.78
C GLY A 93 3.24 5.48 5.38
N LEU A 94 2.98 4.72 4.32
CA LEU A 94 1.63 4.40 3.85
C LEU A 94 1.48 2.90 3.70
N TYR A 95 0.45 2.34 4.34
CA TYR A 95 0.13 0.92 4.26
C TYR A 95 -0.41 0.57 2.87
N LEU A 96 0.29 -0.33 2.17
CA LEU A 96 -0.04 -0.72 0.81
C LEU A 96 -1.29 -1.61 0.74
N GLY A 97 -1.47 -2.49 1.74
CA GLY A 97 -2.64 -3.39 1.80
C GLY A 97 -3.98 -2.68 1.94
N ARG A 98 -3.99 -1.38 2.23
CA ARG A 98 -5.21 -0.56 2.36
C ARG A 98 -5.97 -0.41 1.04
N CYS A 99 -5.24 -0.24 -0.07
CA CYS A 99 -5.83 -0.02 -1.39
C CYS A 99 -5.32 -1.01 -2.44
N ILE A 100 -4.25 -1.77 -2.17
CA ILE A 100 -3.69 -2.72 -3.13
C ILE A 100 -4.18 -4.14 -2.81
N GLY A 101 -4.70 -4.77 -3.85
CA GLY A 101 -5.15 -6.15 -3.83
C GLY A 101 -4.65 -6.96 -5.03
N ILE A 102 -5.23 -8.14 -5.22
CA ILE A 102 -5.03 -8.98 -6.41
C ILE A 102 -6.35 -9.08 -7.18
N GLU A 103 -6.34 -8.69 -8.44
CA GLU A 103 -7.49 -8.73 -9.35
C GLU A 103 -7.03 -9.15 -10.74
N ASN A 104 -7.85 -9.90 -11.47
CA ASN A 104 -7.53 -10.33 -12.84
C ASN A 104 -6.10 -10.88 -12.99
N HIS A 105 -5.67 -11.66 -11.98
CA HIS A 105 -4.35 -12.27 -11.92
C HIS A 105 -3.15 -11.31 -11.78
N GLY A 106 -3.37 -10.08 -11.33
CA GLY A 106 -2.31 -9.10 -11.09
C GLY A 106 -2.58 -8.23 -9.87
N LEU A 107 -1.57 -7.46 -9.46
CA LEU A 107 -1.72 -6.39 -8.48
C LEU A 107 -2.63 -5.30 -9.07
N SER A 108 -3.63 -4.90 -8.29
CA SER A 108 -4.57 -3.83 -8.64
C SER A 108 -4.70 -2.88 -7.48
N CYS A 109 -4.98 -1.60 -7.76
CA CYS A 109 -5.23 -0.58 -6.74
C CYS A 109 -6.64 -0.03 -6.89
N ASP A 110 -7.40 -0.05 -5.80
CA ASP A 110 -8.71 0.59 -5.70
C ASP A 110 -8.68 1.67 -4.62
N ILE A 111 -8.52 2.92 -5.05
CA ILE A 111 -8.46 4.09 -4.16
C ILE A 111 -9.81 4.42 -3.52
N SER A 112 -10.93 3.95 -4.06
CA SER A 112 -12.26 4.20 -3.47
C SER A 112 -12.40 3.59 -2.08
N LYS A 113 -11.59 2.55 -1.80
CA LYS A 113 -11.53 1.85 -0.53
C LYS A 113 -10.70 2.58 0.53
N ALA A 114 -9.90 3.58 0.13
CA ALA A 114 -8.95 4.25 1.02
C ALA A 114 -9.60 4.82 2.29
N HIS A 115 -10.83 5.34 2.21
CA HIS A 115 -11.54 5.88 3.38
C HIS A 115 -12.54 4.91 4.00
N LEU A 116 -12.72 3.74 3.39
CA LEU A 116 -13.69 2.76 3.82
C LEU A 116 -13.04 1.70 4.69
N THR A 117 -11.77 1.34 4.47
CA THR A 117 -11.16 0.21 5.17
C THR A 117 -10.69 0.51 6.59
N GLU A 118 -10.93 -0.44 7.50
CA GLU A 118 -10.43 -0.43 8.87
C GLU A 118 -9.22 -1.38 9.04
N PRO A 119 -8.16 -0.99 9.78
CA PRO A 119 -7.01 -1.84 10.03
C PRO A 119 -7.32 -2.88 11.12
N VAL A 120 -6.96 -4.13 10.85
CA VAL A 120 -6.89 -5.19 11.87
C VAL A 120 -5.49 -5.22 12.44
N ARG A 121 -5.39 -4.99 13.75
CA ARG A 121 -4.10 -4.84 14.47
C ARG A 121 -3.76 -6.07 15.30
N ASN A 122 -2.46 -6.27 15.52
CA ASN A 122 -1.92 -7.20 16.52
C ASN A 122 -1.92 -6.55 17.93
N PRO A 123 -1.59 -7.29 19.02
CA PRO A 123 -1.53 -6.72 20.38
C PRO A 123 -0.48 -5.62 20.62
N GLN A 124 0.45 -5.42 19.68
CA GLN A 124 1.46 -4.34 19.69
C GLN A 124 1.02 -3.14 18.83
N GLU A 125 -0.27 -3.07 18.48
CA GLU A 125 -0.88 -2.06 17.61
C GLU A 125 -0.39 -2.05 16.15
N GLY A 126 0.40 -3.03 15.74
CA GLY A 126 0.86 -3.18 14.36
C GLY A 126 -0.23 -3.68 13.43
N VAL A 127 -0.31 -3.15 12.21
CA VAL A 127 -1.35 -3.47 11.24
C VAL A 127 -1.02 -4.77 10.51
N ASN A 128 -1.91 -5.77 10.61
CA ASN A 128 -1.76 -7.03 9.89
C ASN A 128 -2.38 -6.98 8.49
N TYR A 129 -3.59 -6.44 8.39
CA TYR A 129 -4.37 -6.34 7.16
C TYR A 129 -5.52 -5.34 7.34
N PHE A 130 -6.26 -5.06 6.27
CA PHE A 130 -7.41 -4.15 6.23
C PHE A 130 -8.69 -4.93 5.89
N ILE A 131 -9.80 -4.53 6.50
CA ILE A 131 -11.14 -5.05 6.19
C ILE A 131 -12.03 -3.91 5.71
N LEU A 132 -12.98 -4.19 4.81
CA LEU A 132 -14.08 -3.27 4.58
C LEU A 132 -15.08 -3.42 5.73
N PRO A 133 -15.64 -2.31 6.25
CA PRO A 133 -16.70 -2.35 7.23
C PRO A 133 -17.83 -3.16 6.63
N SER A 134 -18.32 -4.11 7.42
CA SER A 134 -19.55 -4.83 7.13
C SER A 134 -20.59 -3.80 6.71
N ARG A 135 -21.12 -3.90 5.48
CA ARG A 135 -22.30 -3.12 5.12
C ARG A 135 -23.33 -3.41 6.20
N GLY A 136 -23.59 -2.44 7.08
CA GLY A 136 -24.76 -2.48 7.92
C GLY A 136 -25.93 -2.61 6.97
N TYR A 137 -26.62 -3.75 7.02
CA TYR A 137 -27.96 -3.83 6.47
C TYR A 137 -28.77 -2.82 7.29
N TYR A 138 -29.03 -1.65 6.71
CA TYR A 138 -30.14 -0.80 7.12
C TYR A 138 -31.43 -1.43 6.64
#